data_AF-A0A6B2SLY4-F1
#
_entry.id   AF-A0A6B2SLY4-F1
#
_cell.length_a   1.000
_cell.length_b   1.000
_cell.length_c   1.000
_cell.angle_alpha   90.00
_cell.angle_beta   90.00
_cell.angle_gamma   90.00
#
_symmetry.space_group_name_H-M   'P 1'
#
loop_
_entity.id
_entity.type
_entity.pdbx_description
1 polymer ?
#
loop_
_entity_poly.entity_id
_entity_poly.type
_entity_poly.pdbx_seq_one_letter_code
_entity_poly.pdbx_strand_id
1 'polypeptide(L)'
;RAAFWAVAAATAVSAVCTLLAVPGGRDESERPSVGAELRAMARPQLWLSYAVTAFAFGAVIVTFSYLAALLTEVTGVPEGWVPAVLALFGVGGMAGIVIGGRTGQTRPLGTLGAGLGALAVFSALLALTAHVTAVVITLVFLLGLAGYVTNPALQSRVFALAPGAPTLVGATNTAAFNVGNTVAPLLGGLAIDAGHGYASVA
;
A
#
# COMPACT_ATOMS: atom_id res chain seq x y z
N ARG A 1 -2.63 -3.94 24.22
CA ARG A 1 -4.02 -4.34 24.56
C ARG A 1 -5.04 -3.24 24.28
N ALA A 2 -4.84 -2.00 24.74
CA ALA A 2 -5.75 -0.88 24.45
C ALA A 2 -5.94 -0.63 22.93
N ALA A 3 -4.87 -0.67 22.14
CA ALA A 3 -4.95 -0.54 20.68
C ALA A 3 -5.83 -1.63 20.02
N PHE A 4 -5.74 -2.88 20.49
CA PHE A 4 -6.59 -3.97 19.98
C PHE A 4 -8.07 -3.77 20.31
N TRP A 5 -8.38 -3.29 21.52
CA TRP A 5 -9.77 -2.98 21.90
C TRP A 5 -10.34 -1.80 21.10
N ALA A 6 -9.53 -0.77 20.84
CA ALA A 6 -9.94 0.36 20.00
C ALA A 6 -10.27 -0.08 18.57
N VAL A 7 -9.43 -0.94 17.96
CA VAL A 7 -9.69 -1.52 16.64
C VAL A 7 -10.95 -2.37 16.66
N ALA A 8 -11.11 -3.25 17.66
CA ALA A 8 -12.30 -4.11 17.77
C ALA A 8 -13.61 -3.30 17.89
N ALA A 9 -13.61 -2.24 18.70
CA ALA A 9 -14.76 -1.36 18.83
C ALA A 9 -15.08 -0.62 17.52
N ALA A 10 -14.07 -0.08 16.84
CA ALA A 10 -14.24 0.58 15.55
C ALA A 10 -14.80 -0.38 14.49
N THR A 11 -14.30 -1.61 14.44
CA THR A 11 -14.82 -2.66 13.54
C THR A 11 -16.26 -3.02 13.85
N ALA A 12 -16.64 -3.14 15.13
CA ALA A 12 -18.02 -3.44 15.53
C ALA A 12 -18.98 -2.31 15.11
N VAL A 13 -18.60 -1.05 15.30
CA VAL A 13 -19.37 0.10 14.82
C VAL A 13 -19.52 0.06 13.31
N SER A 14 -18.43 -0.19 12.57
CA SER A 14 -18.49 -0.31 11.12
C SER A 14 -19.44 -1.43 10.67
N ALA A 15 -19.41 -2.59 11.33
CA ALA A 15 -20.27 -3.72 11.00
C ALA A 15 -21.76 -3.38 11.21
N VAL A 16 -22.10 -2.73 12.33
CA VAL A 16 -23.47 -2.28 12.60
C VAL A 16 -23.92 -1.27 11.55
N CYS A 17 -23.08 -0.27 11.23
CA CYS A 17 -23.39 0.70 10.18
C CYS A 17 -23.64 0.03 8.82
N THR A 18 -22.82 -0.96 8.44
CA THR A 18 -23.02 -1.70 7.18
C THR A 18 -24.33 -2.49 7.19
N LEU A 19 -24.67 -3.16 8.29
CA LEU A 19 -25.93 -3.92 8.41
C LEU A 19 -27.16 -3.02 8.33
N LEU A 20 -27.07 -1.79 8.84
CA LEU A 20 -28.18 -0.84 8.82
C LEU A 20 -28.31 -0.06 7.51
N ALA A 21 -27.19 0.25 6.85
CA ALA A 21 -27.14 1.14 5.69
C ALA A 21 -27.13 0.41 4.33
N VAL A 22 -26.67 -0.85 4.27
CA VAL A 22 -26.63 -1.61 3.01
C VAL A 22 -27.92 -2.42 2.88
N PRO A 23 -28.80 -2.11 1.91
CA PRO A 23 -30.01 -2.89 1.70
C PRO A 23 -29.68 -4.36 1.41
N GLY A 24 -30.36 -5.27 2.10
CA GLY A 24 -30.18 -6.71 1.92
C GLY A 24 -30.71 -7.18 0.57
N GLY A 25 -29.94 -8.05 -0.10
CA GLY A 25 -30.32 -8.68 -1.37
C GLY A 25 -29.25 -8.51 -2.44
N ARG A 26 -28.40 -9.53 -2.63
CA ARG A 26 -27.75 -9.74 -3.92
C ARG A 26 -28.70 -10.60 -4.72
N ASP A 27 -29.05 -10.18 -5.93
CA ASP A 27 -29.84 -11.01 -6.85
C ASP A 27 -29.14 -12.37 -7.02
N GLU A 28 -29.79 -13.46 -6.61
CA GLU A 28 -29.24 -14.81 -6.73
C GLU A 28 -29.05 -15.23 -8.20
N SER A 29 -29.66 -14.51 -9.14
CA SER A 29 -29.54 -14.72 -10.59
C SER A 29 -28.18 -14.31 -11.18
N GLU A 30 -27.35 -13.59 -10.43
CA GLU A 30 -26.02 -13.11 -10.87
C GLU A 30 -24.86 -13.93 -10.30
N ARG A 31 -25.03 -15.23 -10.00
CA ARG A 31 -23.88 -16.07 -9.62
C ARG A 31 -22.87 -16.09 -10.78
N PRO A 32 -21.68 -15.47 -10.63
CA PRO A 32 -20.72 -15.42 -11.72
C PRO A 32 -20.26 -16.86 -12.00
N SER A 33 -20.29 -17.27 -13.27
CA SER A 33 -19.80 -18.61 -13.59
C SER A 33 -18.29 -18.66 -13.36
N VAL A 34 -17.83 -19.56 -12.49
CA VAL A 34 -16.41 -19.72 -12.14
C VAL A 34 -15.55 -19.90 -13.40
N GLY A 35 -16.04 -20.63 -14.39
CA GLY A 35 -15.34 -20.84 -15.65
C GLY A 35 -15.26 -19.61 -16.57
N ALA A 36 -16.18 -18.64 -16.45
CA ALA A 36 -16.06 -17.35 -17.13
C ALA A 36 -15.09 -16.43 -16.38
N GLU A 37 -15.13 -16.43 -15.05
CA GLU A 37 -14.19 -15.65 -14.24
C GLU A 37 -12.74 -16.10 -14.45
N LEU A 38 -12.49 -17.42 -14.44
CA LEU A 38 -11.16 -17.99 -14.73
C LEU A 38 -10.66 -17.63 -16.14
N ARG A 39 -11.54 -17.62 -17.15
CA ARG A 39 -11.18 -17.18 -18.51
C ARG A 39 -10.88 -15.69 -18.57
N ALA A 40 -11.60 -14.86 -17.81
CA ALA A 40 -11.31 -13.44 -17.72
C ALA A 40 -9.93 -13.17 -17.07
N MET A 41 -9.50 -14.04 -16.15
CA MET A 41 -8.17 -13.97 -15.53
C MET A 41 -7.01 -14.33 -16.48
N ALA A 42 -7.26 -14.98 -17.61
CA ALA A 42 -6.19 -15.35 -18.56
C ALA A 42 -5.56 -14.15 -19.29
N ARG A 43 -6.04 -12.91 -19.05
CA ARG A 43 -5.53 -11.70 -19.67
C ARG A 43 -4.16 -11.31 -19.09
N PRO A 44 -3.08 -11.29 -19.88
CA PRO A 44 -1.73 -10.98 -19.38
C PRO A 44 -1.61 -9.56 -18.79
N GLN A 45 -2.41 -8.61 -19.29
CA GLN A 45 -2.47 -7.24 -18.77
C GLN A 45 -2.98 -7.17 -17.31
N LEU A 46 -3.81 -8.13 -16.89
CA LEU A 46 -4.31 -8.22 -15.52
C LEU A 46 -3.19 -8.67 -14.58
N TRP A 47 -2.43 -9.69 -14.98
CA TRP A 47 -1.26 -10.18 -14.24
C TRP A 47 -0.16 -9.12 -14.12
N LEU A 48 0.08 -8.35 -15.19
CA LEU A 48 0.99 -7.21 -15.12
C LEU A 48 0.51 -6.17 -14.09
N SER A 49 -0.80 -5.91 -14.03
CA SER A 49 -1.36 -4.98 -13.04
C SER A 49 -1.24 -5.51 -11.61
N TYR A 50 -1.40 -6.82 -11.39
CA TYR A 50 -1.12 -7.44 -10.08
C TYR A 50 0.35 -7.37 -9.70
N ALA A 51 1.25 -7.61 -10.64
CA ALA A 51 2.69 -7.46 -10.40
C ALA A 51 3.03 -6.03 -10.00
N VAL A 52 2.56 -5.03 -10.77
CA VAL A 52 2.74 -3.61 -10.43
C VAL A 52 2.17 -3.29 -9.05
N THR A 53 1.02 -3.88 -8.69
CA THR A 53 0.42 -3.69 -7.36
C THR A 53 1.30 -4.28 -6.25
N ALA A 54 1.77 -5.50 -6.43
CA ALA A 54 2.67 -6.15 -5.49
C ALA A 54 3.99 -5.37 -5.31
N PHE A 55 4.57 -4.86 -6.40
CA PHE A 55 5.80 -4.07 -6.35
C PHE A 55 5.58 -2.68 -5.73
N ALA A 56 4.53 -1.96 -6.14
CA ALA A 56 4.25 -0.62 -5.64
C ALA A 56 4.03 -0.63 -4.12
N PHE A 57 3.22 -1.57 -3.63
CA PHE A 57 2.98 -1.70 -2.20
C PHE A 57 4.15 -2.33 -1.45
N GLY A 58 4.80 -3.33 -2.05
CA GLY A 58 6.00 -3.93 -1.49
C GLY A 58 7.07 -2.90 -1.21
N ALA A 59 7.33 -1.98 -2.15
CA ALA A 59 8.30 -0.89 -1.99
C ALA A 59 7.97 0.03 -0.81
N VAL A 60 6.71 0.36 -0.59
CA VAL A 60 6.28 1.17 0.55
C VAL A 60 6.41 0.40 1.87
N ILE A 61 6.03 -0.87 1.85
CA ILE A 61 5.93 -1.70 3.05
C ILE A 61 7.29 -2.20 3.53
N VAL A 62 8.26 -2.45 2.65
CA VAL A 62 9.62 -2.79 3.06
C VAL A 62 10.24 -1.64 3.86
N THR A 63 10.19 -0.41 3.35
CA THR A 63 10.71 0.75 4.07
C THR A 63 9.94 0.97 5.37
N PHE A 64 8.61 0.87 5.36
CA PHE A 64 7.79 1.01 6.57
C PHE A 64 8.10 -0.04 7.63
N SER A 65 8.33 -1.29 7.24
CA SER A 65 8.60 -2.41 8.16
C SER A 65 9.88 -2.20 8.98
N TYR A 66 10.90 -1.59 8.36
CA TYR A 66 12.18 -1.29 9.02
C TYR A 66 12.33 0.18 9.40
N LEU A 67 11.28 1.01 9.21
CA LEU A 67 11.37 2.45 9.41
C LEU A 67 11.71 2.82 10.86
N ALA A 68 11.15 2.11 11.84
CA ALA A 68 11.46 2.33 13.24
C ALA A 68 12.96 2.11 13.52
N ALA A 69 13.52 1.00 13.06
CA ALA A 69 14.93 0.67 13.20
C ALA A 69 15.83 1.66 12.44
N LEU A 70 15.45 2.06 11.22
CA LEU A 70 16.16 3.08 10.46
C LEU A 70 16.22 4.42 11.21
N LEU A 71 15.09 4.85 11.80
CA LEU A 71 15.01 6.09 12.57
C LEU A 71 15.87 6.05 13.83
N THR A 72 15.88 4.94 14.58
CA THR A 72 16.62 4.83 15.84
C THR A 72 18.10 4.55 15.63
N GLU A 73 18.44 3.63 14.74
CA GLU A 73 19.82 3.12 14.58
C GLU A 73 20.65 3.92 13.57
N VAL A 74 20.02 4.49 12.53
CA VAL A 74 20.75 5.26 11.50
C VAL A 74 20.57 6.77 11.70
N THR A 75 19.32 7.22 11.89
CA THR A 75 19.02 8.65 12.02
C THR A 75 19.26 9.18 13.43
N GLY A 76 19.30 8.32 14.45
CA GLY A 76 19.50 8.71 15.85
C GLY A 76 18.28 9.40 16.48
N VAL A 77 17.07 9.16 15.95
CA VAL A 77 15.83 9.68 16.52
C VAL A 77 15.55 8.99 17.85
N PRO A 78 15.24 9.74 18.93
CA PRO A 78 14.88 9.13 20.20
C PRO A 78 13.63 8.26 20.07
N GLU A 79 13.62 7.07 20.71
CA GLU A 79 12.52 6.09 20.61
C GLU A 79 11.13 6.68 20.90
N GLY A 80 11.04 7.65 21.82
CA GLY A 80 9.79 8.32 22.17
C GLY A 80 9.13 9.11 21.02
N TRP A 81 9.90 9.49 19.99
CA TRP A 81 9.41 10.20 18.81
C TRP A 81 9.04 9.29 17.64
N VAL A 82 9.45 8.02 17.67
CA VAL A 82 9.15 7.05 16.60
C VAL A 82 7.63 6.94 16.33
N PRO A 83 6.74 6.85 17.34
CA PRO A 83 5.31 6.82 17.11
C PRO A 83 4.79 8.07 16.38
N ALA A 84 5.35 9.24 16.66
CA ALA A 84 4.94 10.49 16.01
C ALA A 84 5.36 10.52 14.53
N VAL A 85 6.56 10.01 14.21
CA VAL A 85 7.04 9.92 12.83
C VAL A 85 6.27 8.86 12.04
N LEU A 86 5.93 7.73 12.65
CA LEU A 86 5.03 6.72 12.04
C LEU A 86 3.61 7.27 11.84
N ALA A 87 3.11 8.08 12.78
CA ALA A 87 1.84 8.76 12.60
C ALA A 87 1.90 9.74 11.41
N LEU A 88 3.01 10.47 11.25
CA LEU A 88 3.24 11.36 10.11
C LEU A 88 3.25 10.59 8.78
N PHE A 89 3.88 9.42 8.72
CA PHE A 89 3.77 8.52 7.57
C PHE A 89 2.31 8.18 7.25
N GLY A 90 1.51 7.85 8.29
CA GLY A 90 0.09 7.58 8.16
C GLY A 90 -0.73 8.77 7.64
N VAL A 91 -0.42 9.99 8.09
CA VAL A 91 -1.03 11.23 7.58
C VAL A 91 -0.68 11.44 6.10
N GLY A 92 0.58 11.21 5.72
CA GLY A 92 1.02 11.22 4.33
C GLY A 92 0.25 10.20 3.49
N GLY A 93 0.12 8.97 3.99
CA GLY A 93 -0.65 7.91 3.36
C GLY A 93 -2.11 8.28 3.15
N MET A 94 -2.77 8.84 4.17
CA MET A 94 -4.16 9.30 4.09
C MET A 94 -4.34 10.40 3.04
N ALA A 95 -3.45 11.40 3.02
CA ALA A 95 -3.46 12.44 1.99
C ALA A 95 -3.22 11.84 0.59
N GLY A 96 -2.32 10.86 0.47
CA GLY A 96 -2.05 10.12 -0.75
C GLY A 96 -3.30 9.43 -1.29
N ILE A 97 -4.01 8.66 -0.46
CA ILE A 97 -5.26 7.98 -0.87
C ILE A 97 -6.31 8.98 -1.36
N VAL A 98 -6.49 10.10 -0.64
CA VAL A 98 -7.47 11.13 -1.01
C VAL A 98 -7.14 11.78 -2.35
N ILE A 99 -5.87 12.16 -2.55
CA ILE A 99 -5.40 12.76 -3.80
C ILE A 99 -5.49 11.73 -4.93
N GLY A 100 -4.99 10.52 -4.70
CA GLY A 100 -4.98 9.42 -5.65
C GLY A 100 -6.38 8.99 -6.08
N GLY A 101 -7.36 9.08 -5.19
CA GLY A 101 -8.76 8.81 -5.51
C GLY A 101 -9.31 9.80 -6.56
N ARG A 102 -8.94 11.07 -6.45
CA ARG A 102 -9.36 12.13 -7.40
C ARG A 102 -8.56 12.10 -8.70
N THR A 103 -7.24 12.00 -8.61
CA THR A 103 -6.36 12.04 -9.79
C THR A 103 -6.38 10.72 -10.56
N GLY A 104 -6.55 9.59 -9.85
CA GLY A 104 -6.66 8.27 -10.46
C GLY A 104 -7.89 8.10 -11.34
N GLN A 105 -8.98 8.81 -11.06
CA GLN A 105 -10.20 8.81 -11.90
C GLN A 105 -9.99 9.57 -13.22
N THR A 106 -9.21 10.65 -13.21
CA THR A 106 -9.04 11.53 -14.38
C THR A 106 -7.83 11.16 -15.22
N ARG A 107 -6.71 10.78 -14.59
CA ARG A 107 -5.44 10.43 -15.24
C ARG A 107 -4.77 9.25 -14.52
N PRO A 108 -5.30 8.02 -14.68
CA PRO A 108 -4.80 6.85 -13.96
C PRO A 108 -3.32 6.56 -14.25
N LEU A 109 -2.90 6.52 -15.52
CA LEU A 109 -1.49 6.25 -15.87
C LEU A 109 -0.55 7.37 -15.41
N GLY A 110 -0.98 8.62 -15.48
CA GLY A 110 -0.19 9.76 -14.99
C GLY A 110 -0.02 9.72 -13.46
N THR A 111 -1.07 9.36 -12.72
CA THR A 111 -1.02 9.19 -11.26
C THR A 111 -0.10 8.05 -10.86
N LEU A 112 -0.15 6.93 -11.57
CA LEU A 112 0.74 5.79 -11.33
C LEU A 112 2.19 6.13 -11.62
N GLY A 113 2.48 6.75 -12.77
CA GLY A 113 3.84 7.16 -13.14
C GLY A 113 4.42 8.19 -12.17
N ALA A 114 3.64 9.21 -11.81
CA ALA A 114 4.07 10.23 -10.86
C ALA A 114 4.28 9.66 -9.46
N GLY A 115 3.36 8.81 -8.98
CA GLY A 115 3.47 8.18 -7.66
C GLY A 115 4.66 7.23 -7.55
N LEU A 116 4.85 6.34 -8.53
CA LEU A 116 5.99 5.41 -8.57
C LEU A 116 7.32 6.15 -8.76
N GLY A 117 7.36 7.17 -9.62
CA GLY A 117 8.55 8.00 -9.81
C GLY A 117 8.92 8.78 -8.56
N ALA A 118 7.93 9.40 -7.90
CA ALA A 118 8.14 10.09 -6.64
C ALA A 118 8.59 9.13 -5.54
N LEU A 119 8.00 7.94 -5.45
CA LEU A 119 8.40 6.90 -4.50
C LEU A 119 9.86 6.51 -4.70
N ALA A 120 10.29 6.22 -5.93
CA ALA A 120 11.67 5.87 -6.24
C ALA A 120 12.66 7.01 -5.90
N VAL A 121 12.30 8.26 -6.20
CA VAL A 121 13.13 9.43 -5.88
C VAL A 121 13.24 9.63 -4.37
N PHE A 122 12.13 9.54 -3.64
CA PHE A 122 12.13 9.73 -2.19
C PHE A 122 12.83 8.58 -1.45
N SER A 123 12.69 7.34 -1.94
CA SER A 123 13.48 6.19 -1.50
C SER A 123 14.98 6.42 -1.67
N ALA A 124 15.42 6.83 -2.87
CA ALA A 124 16.83 7.13 -3.12
C ALA A 124 17.35 8.29 -2.26
N LEU A 125 16.55 9.35 -2.08
CA LEU A 125 16.89 10.45 -1.18
C LEU A 125 16.99 9.98 0.27
N LEU A 126 16.10 9.09 0.71
CA LEU A 126 16.11 8.55 2.07
C LEU A 126 17.39 7.73 2.30
N ALA A 127 17.77 6.88 1.36
CA ALA A 127 19.03 6.12 1.43
C ALA A 127 20.26 7.04 1.55
N LEU A 128 20.29 8.15 0.82
CA LEU A 128 21.41 9.09 0.81
C LEU A 128 21.44 10.04 2.03
N THR A 129 20.27 10.38 2.57
CA THR A 129 20.12 11.42 3.62
C THR A 129 19.68 10.86 4.97
N ALA A 130 19.80 9.55 5.18
CA ALA A 130 19.37 8.84 6.39
C ALA A 130 19.97 9.39 7.71
N HIS A 131 21.07 10.16 7.62
CA HIS A 131 21.76 10.79 8.76
C HIS A 131 21.23 12.20 9.11
N VAL A 132 20.39 12.81 8.26
CA VAL A 132 19.85 14.17 8.49
C VAL A 132 18.40 14.09 8.96
N THR A 133 18.18 14.20 10.27
CA THR A 133 16.87 13.99 10.90
C THR A 133 15.73 14.81 10.29
N ALA A 134 15.95 16.11 10.01
CA ALA A 134 14.92 16.97 9.43
C ALA A 134 14.49 16.53 8.02
N VAL A 135 15.44 16.04 7.22
CA VAL A 135 15.18 15.54 5.87
C VAL A 135 14.44 14.22 5.94
N VAL A 136 14.86 13.30 6.81
CA VAL A 136 14.19 12.01 7.02
C VAL A 136 12.74 12.18 7.43
N ILE A 137 12.43 13.07 8.39
CA ILE A 137 11.04 13.33 8.82
C ILE A 137 10.17 13.80 7.64
N THR A 138 10.72 14.70 6.81
CA THR A 138 10.02 15.20 5.62
C THR A 138 9.82 14.09 4.59
N LEU A 139 10.85 13.27 4.35
CA LEU A 139 10.78 12.14 3.43
C LEU A 139 9.80 11.08 3.88
N VAL A 140 9.68 10.81 5.18
CA VAL A 140 8.69 9.84 5.70
C VAL A 140 7.27 10.25 5.35
N PHE A 141 6.92 11.53 5.49
CA PHE A 141 5.62 12.04 5.06
C PHE A 141 5.43 11.87 3.54
N LEU A 142 6.44 12.26 2.75
CA LEU A 142 6.40 12.21 1.30
C LEU A 142 6.36 10.77 0.75
N LEU A 143 7.02 9.82 1.43
CA LEU A 143 7.00 8.40 1.09
C LEU A 143 5.61 7.82 1.32
N GLY A 144 4.97 8.16 2.45
CA GLY A 144 3.58 7.82 2.70
C GLY A 144 2.65 8.38 1.63
N LEU A 145 2.81 9.66 1.29
CA LEU A 145 2.03 10.32 0.24
C LEU A 145 2.19 9.63 -1.12
N ALA A 146 3.43 9.48 -1.60
CA ALA A 146 3.74 8.92 -2.92
C ALA A 146 3.41 7.43 -3.02
N GLY A 147 3.60 6.68 -1.94
CA GLY A 147 3.26 5.27 -1.89
C GLY A 147 1.76 5.03 -2.04
N TYR A 148 0.96 5.77 -1.28
CA TYR A 148 -0.49 5.54 -1.23
C TYR A 148 -1.29 6.30 -2.30
N VAL A 149 -0.71 7.28 -3.02
CA VAL A 149 -1.39 7.93 -4.15
C VAL A 149 -1.70 6.97 -5.30
N THR A 150 -0.90 5.91 -5.44
CA THR A 150 -1.06 4.91 -6.50
C THR A 150 -2.21 3.92 -6.23
N ASN A 151 -2.57 3.74 -4.95
CA ASN A 151 -3.45 2.69 -4.48
C ASN A 151 -4.86 2.73 -5.11
N PRO A 152 -5.57 3.88 -5.16
CA PRO A 152 -6.89 3.94 -5.80
C PRO A 152 -6.85 3.71 -7.32
N ALA A 153 -5.77 4.15 -7.98
CA ALA A 153 -5.58 3.96 -9.41
C ALA A 153 -5.30 2.49 -9.76
N LEU A 154 -4.53 1.78 -8.93
CA LEU A 154 -4.27 0.34 -9.10
C LEU A 154 -5.54 -0.49 -8.86
N GLN A 155 -6.27 -0.21 -7.78
CA GLN A 155 -7.52 -0.91 -7.49
C GLN A 155 -8.55 -0.71 -8.61
N SER A 156 -8.79 0.52 -9.05
CA SER A 156 -9.78 0.76 -10.11
C SER A 156 -9.36 0.12 -11.45
N ARG A 157 -8.06 0.09 -11.77
CA ARG A 157 -7.54 -0.50 -13.01
C ARG A 157 -7.79 -2.00 -13.10
N VAL A 158 -7.61 -2.77 -12.04
CA VAL A 158 -7.84 -4.23 -12.09
C VAL A 158 -9.30 -4.55 -12.35
N PHE A 159 -10.24 -3.80 -11.75
CA PHE A 159 -11.67 -3.94 -12.01
C PHE A 159 -12.05 -3.50 -13.43
N ALA A 160 -11.43 -2.45 -13.96
CA ALA A 160 -11.66 -2.01 -15.34
C ALA A 160 -11.16 -3.02 -16.40
N LEU A 161 -10.09 -3.76 -16.11
CA LEU A 161 -9.51 -4.74 -17.04
C LEU A 161 -10.31 -6.05 -17.14
N ALA A 162 -11.11 -6.38 -16.13
CA ALA A 162 -11.88 -7.62 -16.07
C ALA A 162 -13.27 -7.40 -15.44
N PRO A 163 -14.17 -6.64 -16.09
CA PRO A 163 -15.51 -6.33 -15.58
C PRO A 163 -16.39 -7.58 -15.41
N GLY A 164 -16.11 -8.67 -16.15
CA GLY A 164 -16.85 -9.93 -16.08
C GLY A 164 -16.39 -10.90 -14.97
N ALA A 165 -15.47 -10.48 -14.09
CA ALA A 165 -14.94 -11.33 -13.01
C ALA A 165 -14.61 -10.55 -11.73
N PRO A 166 -15.55 -9.74 -11.19
CA PRO A 166 -15.27 -8.85 -10.07
C PRO A 166 -14.83 -9.60 -8.80
N THR A 167 -15.31 -10.83 -8.61
CA THR A 167 -15.03 -11.65 -7.42
C THR A 167 -13.58 -12.13 -7.40
N LEU A 168 -13.16 -12.89 -8.42
CA LEU A 168 -11.78 -13.37 -8.53
C LEU A 168 -10.78 -12.24 -8.70
N VAL A 169 -11.13 -11.16 -9.41
CA VAL A 169 -10.24 -10.00 -9.58
C VAL A 169 -9.95 -9.32 -8.26
N GLY A 170 -11.00 -9.05 -7.46
CA GLY A 170 -10.85 -8.45 -6.13
C GLY A 170 -10.00 -9.34 -5.22
N ALA A 171 -10.33 -10.63 -5.14
CA ALA A 171 -9.59 -11.59 -4.32
C ALA A 171 -8.11 -11.70 -4.72
N THR A 172 -7.83 -11.77 -6.02
CA THR A 172 -6.46 -11.87 -6.54
C THR A 172 -5.68 -10.60 -6.33
N ASN A 173 -6.31 -9.42 -6.45
CA ASN A 173 -5.67 -8.16 -6.16
C ASN A 173 -5.26 -8.06 -4.68
N THR A 174 -6.14 -8.48 -3.76
CA THR A 174 -5.81 -8.57 -2.33
C THR A 174 -4.70 -9.58 -2.07
N ALA A 175 -4.70 -10.73 -2.76
CA ALA A 175 -3.62 -11.69 -2.65
C ALA A 175 -2.28 -11.10 -3.13
N ALA A 176 -2.26 -10.41 -4.28
CA ALA A 176 -1.07 -9.75 -4.80
C ALA A 176 -0.51 -8.69 -3.84
N PHE A 177 -1.38 -7.90 -3.22
CA PHE A 177 -1.01 -6.97 -2.16
C PHE A 177 -0.32 -7.67 -0.98
N ASN A 178 -0.90 -8.77 -0.47
CA ASN A 178 -0.31 -9.52 0.64
C ASN A 178 1.01 -10.20 0.28
N VAL A 179 1.14 -10.68 -0.96
CA VAL A 179 2.42 -11.20 -1.48
C VAL A 179 3.48 -10.10 -1.45
N GLY A 180 3.16 -8.90 -1.95
CA GLY A 180 4.06 -7.74 -1.86
C GLY A 180 4.47 -7.41 -0.42
N ASN A 181 3.50 -7.38 0.51
CA ASN A 181 3.75 -7.09 1.93
C ASN A 181 4.59 -8.15 2.65
N THR A 182 4.67 -9.36 2.12
CA THR A 182 5.46 -10.44 2.73
C THR A 182 6.83 -10.54 2.08
N VAL A 183 6.86 -10.56 0.74
CA VAL A 183 8.10 -10.77 -0.03
C VAL A 183 9.02 -9.57 0.06
N ALA A 184 8.50 -8.33 0.01
CA ALA A 184 9.37 -7.16 0.02
C ALA A 184 10.11 -6.96 1.37
N PRO A 185 9.46 -7.02 2.55
CA PRO A 185 10.18 -7.01 3.82
C PRO A 185 11.13 -8.19 4.01
N LEU A 186 10.79 -9.37 3.49
CA LEU A 186 11.68 -10.53 3.51
C LEU A 186 12.97 -10.25 2.73
N LEU A 187 12.85 -9.74 1.50
CA LEU A 187 14.01 -9.36 0.68
C LEU A 187 14.82 -8.24 1.33
N GLY A 188 14.16 -7.25 1.93
CA GLY A 188 14.83 -6.20 2.70
C GLY A 188 15.59 -6.75 3.92
N GLY A 189 15.00 -7.73 4.62
CA GLY A 189 15.66 -8.44 5.72
C GLY A 189 16.90 -9.20 5.27
N LEU A 190 16.82 -9.91 4.14
CA LEU A 190 17.98 -10.59 3.56
C LEU A 190 19.11 -9.61 3.16
N ALA A 191 18.77 -8.41 2.68
CA ALA A 191 19.74 -7.37 2.38
C ALA A 191 20.42 -6.83 3.65
N ILE A 192 19.66 -6.67 4.73
CA ILE A 192 20.18 -6.29 6.05
C ILE A 192 21.11 -7.39 6.59
N ASP A 193 20.69 -8.66 6.55
CA ASP A 193 21.47 -9.82 7.01
C ASP A 193 22.78 -9.99 6.21
N ALA A 194 22.79 -9.61 4.93
CA ALA A 194 23.98 -9.58 4.09
C ALA A 194 24.96 -8.43 4.45
N GLY A 195 24.62 -7.58 5.42
CA GLY A 195 25.48 -6.52 5.93
C GLY A 195 25.32 -5.16 5.22
N HIS A 196 24.30 -4.99 4.38
CA HIS A 196 24.06 -3.71 3.69
C HIS A 196 23.42 -2.63 4.57
N GLY A 197 23.02 -2.96 5.80
CA GLY A 197 22.46 -2.04 6.80
C GLY A 197 21.04 -1.55 6.47
N TYR A 198 20.43 -0.80 7.39
CA TYR A 198 19.04 -0.36 7.26
C TYR A 198 18.79 0.62 6.11
N ALA A 199 19.81 1.34 5.62
CA ALA A 199 19.65 2.21 4.45
C ALA A 199 19.36 1.43 3.15
N SER A 200 19.61 0.11 3.11
CA SER A 200 19.34 -0.73 1.95
C SER A 200 17.86 -1.04 1.69
N VAL A 201 17.00 -0.78 2.69
CA VAL A 201 15.54 -0.99 2.59
C VAL A 201 14.76 0.26 2.21
N ALA A 202 15.47 1.36 1.99
CA ALA A 202 14.93 2.63 1.50
C ALA A 202 14.78 2.57 -0.03
#